data_AF-A0A0Q9T366-F1
#
_entry.id   AF-A0A0Q9T366-F1
#
_cell.length_a   1.000
_cell.length_b   1.000
_cell.length_c   1.000
_cell.angle_alpha   90.00
_cell.angle_beta   90.00
_cell.angle_gamma   90.00
#
_symmetry.space_group_name_H-M   'P 1'
#
loop_
_entity.id
_entity.type
_entity.pdbx_description
1 polymer ?
#
loop_
_entity_poly.entity_id
_entity_poly.type
_entity_poly.pdbx_seq_one_letter_code
_entity_poly.pdbx_strand_id
1 'polypeptide(L)'
;MKDENLTPTQLWRKHRMRQVMLFVTIPGVILGTASITAAYSAGWMTPPTPKPACNPVVVPAPARASFTVNVMNATGRTGVAGQVASGLGKRKFTVGGISNAPESWYVTQSAVVHHGPDGLDQALLTASQIPGAKLFADSRKGTSVDVVVGLAYKDMVAIPPRLKPIPSEVKVNVYNTTYKTGLAKVVADDIAGRGFKVKDVSNDPQRTMQLGTAVIRYGEQGDLAAALLKGHVPGAQLVKDDRLDATLDLVIGNAYTALTPTSEVPPLPARPKQPTPTVARPCT
;
A
#
# COMPACT_ATOMS: atom_id res chain seq x y z
N MET A 1 66.96 16.43 35.10
CA MET A 1 68.09 16.56 36.05
C MET A 1 69.27 15.77 35.50
N LYS A 2 70.40 16.43 35.21
CA LYS A 2 71.64 15.75 34.77
C LYS A 2 72.24 14.99 35.95
N ASP A 3 72.78 13.81 35.69
CA ASP A 3 73.24 12.84 36.72
C ASP A 3 74.45 13.33 37.54
N GLU A 4 75.07 14.44 37.17
CA GLU A 4 76.28 15.01 37.76
C GLU A 4 76.16 15.51 39.21
N ASN A 5 74.96 15.72 39.76
CA ASN A 5 74.77 16.30 41.11
C ASN A 5 74.16 15.32 42.14
N LEU A 6 74.28 14.00 41.92
CA LEU A 6 73.68 13.00 42.81
C LEU A 6 74.75 12.35 43.72
N THR A 7 74.45 12.25 45.01
CA THR A 7 75.32 11.53 45.98
C THR A 7 75.40 10.03 45.64
N PRO A 8 76.49 9.32 46.01
CA PRO A 8 76.65 7.89 45.71
C PRO A 8 75.47 7.02 46.14
N THR A 9 74.86 7.34 47.29
CA THR A 9 73.66 6.68 47.81
C THR A 9 72.40 6.97 47.00
N GLN A 10 72.27 8.18 46.43
CA GLN A 10 71.16 8.53 45.55
C GLN A 10 71.28 7.87 44.17
N LEU A 11 72.50 7.79 43.62
CA LEU A 11 72.77 7.03 42.39
C LEU A 11 72.44 5.54 42.58
N TRP A 12 72.90 4.93 43.68
CA TRP A 12 72.60 3.54 44.00
C TRP A 12 71.09 3.28 44.13
N ARG A 13 70.36 4.16 44.82
CA ARG A 13 68.89 4.06 44.96
C ARG A 13 68.18 4.22 43.60
N LYS A 14 68.65 5.12 42.73
CA LYS A 14 68.12 5.31 41.37
C LYS A 14 68.36 4.10 40.47
N HIS A 15 69.56 3.51 40.50
CA HIS A 15 69.87 2.29 39.76
C HIS A 15 69.04 1.11 40.24
N ARG A 16 68.90 0.93 41.56
CA ARG A 16 68.05 -0.10 42.15
C ARG A 16 66.58 0.08 41.77
N MET A 17 66.07 1.30 41.83
CA MET A 17 64.68 1.59 41.40
C MET A 17 64.48 1.34 39.90
N ARG A 18 65.44 1.71 39.03
CA ARG A 18 65.40 1.39 37.60
C ARG A 18 65.43 -0.11 37.34
N GLN A 19 66.28 -0.85 38.06
CA GLN A 19 66.36 -2.31 37.96
C GLN A 19 65.05 -2.96 38.40
N VAL A 20 64.51 -2.58 39.57
CA VAL A 20 63.21 -3.10 40.05
C VAL A 20 62.09 -2.77 39.07
N MET A 21 62.06 -1.53 38.53
CA MET A 21 61.06 -1.13 37.55
C MET A 21 61.16 -1.99 36.28
N LEU A 22 62.37 -2.21 35.75
CA LEU A 22 62.59 -3.09 34.59
C LEU A 22 62.20 -4.55 34.87
N PHE A 23 62.54 -5.07 36.05
CA PHE A 23 62.19 -6.43 36.49
C PHE A 23 60.68 -6.64 36.66
N VAL A 24 59.90 -5.59 36.91
CA VAL A 24 58.43 -5.68 37.02
C VAL A 24 57.76 -5.41 35.68
N THR A 25 58.21 -4.41 34.92
CA THR A 25 57.55 -4.02 33.66
C THR A 25 57.78 -5.03 32.54
N ILE A 26 58.98 -5.60 32.42
CA ILE A 26 59.29 -6.51 31.30
C ILE A 26 58.45 -7.80 31.41
N PRO A 27 58.41 -8.53 32.55
CA PRO A 27 57.54 -9.69 32.68
C PRO A 27 56.05 -9.33 32.59
N GLY A 28 55.64 -8.18 33.12
CA GLY A 28 54.26 -7.69 33.02
C GLY A 28 53.82 -7.46 31.57
N VAL A 29 54.67 -6.86 30.73
CA VAL A 29 54.40 -6.69 29.30
C VAL A 29 54.37 -8.04 28.58
N ILE A 30 55.32 -8.93 28.85
CA ILE A 30 55.37 -10.25 28.21
C ILE A 30 54.10 -11.07 28.55
N LEU A 31 53.72 -11.13 29.83
CA LEU A 31 52.50 -11.81 30.28
C LEU A 31 51.25 -11.15 29.67
N GLY A 32 51.19 -9.82 29.64
CA GLY A 32 50.08 -9.10 29.00
C GLY A 32 49.95 -9.44 27.51
N THR A 33 51.05 -9.41 26.76
CA THR A 33 51.05 -9.75 25.33
C THR A 33 50.69 -11.22 25.07
N ALA A 34 51.24 -12.16 25.85
CA ALA A 34 50.92 -13.59 25.72
C ALA A 34 49.44 -13.87 25.99
N SER A 35 48.84 -13.16 26.97
CA SER A 35 47.41 -13.27 27.31
C SER A 35 46.51 -12.79 26.16
N ILE A 36 46.85 -11.65 25.56
CA ILE A 36 46.10 -11.08 24.43
C ILE A 36 46.23 -12.00 23.20
N THR A 37 47.43 -12.50 22.90
CA THR A 37 47.62 -13.44 21.79
C THR A 37 46.85 -14.73 22.00
N ALA A 38 46.87 -15.30 23.21
CA ALA A 38 46.12 -16.51 23.55
C ALA A 38 44.60 -16.32 23.40
N ALA A 39 44.06 -15.20 23.89
CA ALA A 39 42.65 -14.87 23.77
C ALA A 39 42.21 -14.63 22.30
N TYR A 40 43.10 -14.08 21.46
CA TYR A 40 42.83 -13.91 20.04
C TYR A 40 42.87 -15.25 19.29
N SER A 41 43.87 -16.09 19.56
CA SER A 41 43.98 -17.43 18.96
C SER A 41 42.89 -18.40 19.39
N ALA A 42 42.39 -18.26 20.63
CA ALA A 42 41.25 -19.03 21.15
C ALA A 42 39.89 -18.53 20.63
N GLY A 43 39.87 -17.46 19.83
CA GLY A 43 38.63 -16.89 19.28
C GLY A 43 37.76 -16.15 20.30
N TRP A 44 38.29 -15.85 21.49
CA TRP A 44 37.55 -15.13 22.53
C TRP A 44 37.42 -13.63 22.24
N MET A 45 38.27 -13.10 21.36
CA MET A 45 38.22 -11.71 20.89
C MET A 45 37.86 -11.57 19.40
N THR A 46 37.59 -12.68 18.71
CA THR A 46 37.04 -12.61 17.36
C THR A 46 35.56 -12.27 17.47
N PRO A 47 35.09 -11.15 16.89
CA PRO A 47 33.67 -10.88 16.83
C PRO A 47 32.99 -12.05 16.12
N PRO A 48 31.79 -12.47 16.56
CA PRO A 48 31.05 -13.51 15.87
C PRO A 48 30.90 -13.13 14.40
N THR A 49 31.05 -14.10 13.52
CA THR A 49 30.82 -13.90 12.09
C THR A 49 29.46 -13.24 11.89
N PRO A 50 29.37 -12.13 11.11
CA PRO A 50 28.08 -11.52 10.81
C PRO A 50 27.16 -12.59 10.23
N LYS A 51 25.99 -12.79 10.86
CA LYS A 51 24.99 -13.72 10.32
C LYS A 51 24.69 -13.28 8.87
N PRO A 52 24.66 -14.22 7.90
CA PRO A 52 24.38 -13.86 6.51
C PRO A 52 23.07 -13.09 6.44
N ALA A 53 23.08 -11.97 5.71
CA ALA A 53 21.91 -11.13 5.53
C ALA A 53 20.84 -11.93 4.76
N CYS A 54 19.71 -12.19 5.43
CA CYS A 54 18.54 -12.78 4.80
C CYS A 54 17.92 -11.73 3.85
N ASN A 55 17.95 -12.03 2.55
CA ASN A 55 17.22 -11.25 1.56
C ASN A 55 15.89 -11.95 1.26
N PRO A 56 14.74 -11.31 1.54
CA PRO A 56 13.44 -11.91 1.28
C PRO A 56 13.21 -12.09 -0.22
N VAL A 57 12.51 -13.16 -0.58
CA VAL A 57 12.20 -13.47 -1.99
C VAL A 57 10.94 -12.70 -2.39
N VAL A 58 11.09 -11.75 -3.31
CA VAL A 58 9.96 -10.96 -3.83
C VAL A 58 9.30 -11.72 -4.98
N VAL A 59 8.02 -12.01 -4.85
CA VAL A 59 7.21 -12.68 -5.87
C VAL A 59 5.99 -11.85 -6.25
N PRO A 60 5.40 -12.04 -7.45
CA PRO A 60 4.13 -11.42 -7.80
C PRO A 60 3.04 -11.77 -6.77
N ALA A 61 2.28 -10.77 -6.35
CA ALA A 61 1.19 -11.00 -5.41
C ALA A 61 0.03 -11.75 -6.11
N PRO A 62 -0.67 -12.64 -5.39
CA PRO A 62 -1.85 -13.30 -5.93
C PRO A 62 -2.96 -12.28 -6.22
N ALA A 63 -3.84 -12.61 -7.17
CA ALA A 63 -5.01 -11.79 -7.43
C ALA A 63 -5.91 -11.78 -6.19
N ARG A 64 -6.32 -10.59 -5.72
CA ARG A 64 -7.10 -10.45 -4.48
C ARG A 64 -8.41 -11.24 -4.47
N ALA A 65 -9.01 -11.42 -5.65
CA ALA A 65 -10.26 -12.17 -5.81
C ALA A 65 -10.06 -13.69 -6.02
N SER A 66 -8.82 -14.18 -6.18
CA SER A 66 -8.54 -15.59 -6.48
C SER A 66 -8.54 -16.51 -5.25
N PHE A 67 -8.75 -15.97 -4.05
CA PHE A 67 -8.81 -16.72 -2.81
C PHE A 67 -9.78 -16.08 -1.83
N THR A 68 -10.20 -16.85 -0.83
CA THR A 68 -11.19 -16.42 0.16
C THR A 68 -10.51 -15.97 1.44
N VAL A 69 -10.98 -14.85 1.99
CA VAL A 69 -10.56 -14.31 3.29
C VAL A 69 -11.73 -14.41 4.26
N ASN A 70 -11.58 -15.12 5.36
CA ASN A 70 -12.52 -15.06 6.47
C ASN A 70 -12.03 -14.04 7.50
N VAL A 71 -12.95 -13.34 8.16
CA VAL A 71 -12.61 -12.30 9.14
C VAL A 71 -13.26 -12.64 10.47
N MET A 72 -12.42 -12.82 11.48
CA MET A 72 -12.83 -13.19 12.83
C MET A 72 -12.51 -12.07 13.81
N ASN A 73 -13.42 -11.81 14.75
CA ASN A 73 -13.23 -10.80 15.79
C ASN A 73 -12.71 -11.42 17.09
N ALA A 74 -11.50 -11.04 17.51
CA ALA A 74 -10.92 -11.36 18.82
C ALA A 74 -10.72 -10.10 19.68
N THR A 75 -11.39 -8.99 19.36
CA THR A 75 -11.17 -7.69 20.02
C THR A 75 -12.09 -7.43 21.21
N GLY A 76 -13.15 -8.22 21.37
CA GLY A 76 -14.24 -7.94 22.33
C GLY A 76 -15.15 -6.76 21.97
N ARG A 77 -14.86 -6.03 20.88
CA ARG A 77 -15.65 -4.89 20.41
C ARG A 77 -16.61 -5.30 19.29
N THR A 78 -17.87 -4.90 19.38
CA THR A 78 -18.88 -5.21 18.34
C THR A 78 -18.54 -4.56 17.00
N GLY A 79 -18.76 -5.29 15.90
CA GLY A 79 -18.71 -4.76 14.53
C GLY A 79 -17.31 -4.67 13.88
N VAL A 80 -16.22 -4.92 14.62
CA VAL A 80 -14.85 -4.78 14.10
C VAL A 80 -14.57 -5.69 12.90
N ALA A 81 -14.96 -6.98 12.97
CA ALA A 81 -14.76 -7.89 11.84
C ALA A 81 -15.57 -7.45 10.60
N GLY A 82 -16.77 -6.89 10.78
CA GLY A 82 -17.58 -6.33 9.70
C GLY A 82 -16.92 -5.13 9.02
N GLN A 83 -16.28 -4.25 9.80
CA GLN A 83 -15.52 -3.11 9.28
C GLN A 83 -14.31 -3.57 8.45
N VAL A 84 -13.54 -4.51 8.97
CA VAL A 84 -12.38 -5.10 8.26
C VAL A 84 -12.83 -5.81 6.98
N ALA A 85 -13.89 -6.62 7.05
CA ALA A 85 -14.46 -7.30 5.89
C ALA A 85 -14.93 -6.31 4.81
N SER A 86 -15.66 -5.25 5.19
CA SER A 86 -16.06 -4.19 4.26
C SER A 86 -14.84 -3.51 3.61
N GLY A 87 -13.80 -3.23 4.40
CA GLY A 87 -12.54 -2.70 3.91
C GLY A 87 -11.84 -3.62 2.90
N LEU A 88 -11.76 -4.92 3.19
CA LEU A 88 -11.19 -5.91 2.28
C LEU A 88 -12.01 -6.02 0.99
N GLY A 89 -13.35 -6.01 1.07
CA GLY A 89 -14.24 -6.00 -0.09
C GLY A 89 -14.04 -4.77 -0.99
N LYS A 90 -13.91 -3.57 -0.41
CA LYS A 90 -13.56 -2.35 -1.16
C LYS A 90 -12.21 -2.46 -1.88
N ARG A 91 -11.29 -3.26 -1.34
CA ARG A 91 -9.98 -3.58 -1.93
C ARG A 91 -10.03 -4.77 -2.88
N LYS A 92 -11.22 -5.28 -3.21
CA LYS A 92 -11.46 -6.38 -4.16
C LYS A 92 -10.97 -7.76 -3.69
N PHE A 93 -10.88 -7.96 -2.38
CA PHE A 93 -10.74 -9.30 -1.82
C PHE A 93 -12.10 -10.01 -1.79
N THR A 94 -12.09 -11.32 -1.97
CA THR A 94 -13.28 -12.16 -1.77
C THR A 94 -13.41 -12.51 -0.30
N VAL A 95 -14.39 -11.95 0.39
CA VAL A 95 -14.66 -12.26 1.81
C VAL A 95 -15.61 -13.44 1.90
N GLY A 96 -15.21 -14.50 2.61
CA GLY A 96 -15.99 -15.73 2.74
C GLY A 96 -16.93 -15.73 3.94
N GLY A 97 -16.41 -15.38 5.11
CA GLY A 97 -17.16 -15.40 6.36
C GLY A 97 -16.75 -14.27 7.31
N ILE A 98 -17.69 -13.83 8.13
CA ILE A 98 -17.50 -12.85 9.20
C ILE A 98 -18.02 -13.49 10.49
N SER A 99 -17.16 -13.64 11.49
CA SER A 99 -17.52 -14.32 12.74
C SER A 99 -16.74 -13.77 13.94
N ASN A 100 -16.99 -14.31 15.13
CA ASN A 100 -16.12 -14.13 16.28
C ASN A 100 -15.05 -15.22 16.30
N ALA A 101 -13.86 -14.89 16.82
CA ALA A 101 -12.83 -15.88 17.07
C ALA A 101 -13.25 -16.81 18.22
N PRO A 102 -12.73 -18.05 18.29
CA PRO A 102 -12.90 -18.91 19.47
C PRO A 102 -12.46 -18.21 20.75
N GLU A 103 -13.15 -18.45 21.87
CA GLU A 103 -12.85 -17.78 23.15
C GLU A 103 -11.44 -18.04 23.68
N SER A 104 -10.83 -19.16 23.29
CA SER A 104 -9.44 -19.51 23.64
C SER A 104 -8.40 -18.68 22.89
N TRP A 105 -8.79 -17.92 21.87
CA TRP A 105 -7.86 -17.17 21.03
C TRP A 105 -7.69 -15.74 21.53
N TYR A 106 -6.60 -15.50 22.25
CA TYR A 106 -6.24 -14.17 22.74
C TYR A 106 -5.18 -13.52 21.83
N VAL A 107 -5.62 -12.61 20.96
CA VAL A 107 -4.76 -11.93 19.98
C VAL A 107 -4.46 -10.50 20.42
N THR A 108 -3.23 -10.25 20.85
CA THR A 108 -2.78 -8.92 21.30
C THR A 108 -2.34 -8.02 20.14
N GLN A 109 -1.95 -8.61 19.01
CA GLN A 109 -1.53 -7.91 17.79
C GLN A 109 -2.72 -7.24 17.09
N SER A 110 -2.47 -6.39 16.09
CA SER A 110 -3.53 -5.76 15.30
C SER A 110 -4.39 -6.80 14.57
N ALA A 111 -3.74 -7.81 14.01
CA ALA A 111 -4.38 -9.01 13.48
C ALA A 111 -3.37 -10.15 13.41
N VAL A 112 -3.85 -11.38 13.39
CA VAL A 112 -3.08 -12.57 13.03
C VAL A 112 -3.76 -13.23 11.84
N VAL A 113 -3.01 -13.41 10.75
CA VAL A 113 -3.51 -14.04 9.53
C VAL A 113 -3.07 -15.49 9.52
N HIS A 114 -4.02 -16.39 9.71
CA HIS A 114 -3.81 -17.83 9.68
C HIS A 114 -3.81 -18.33 8.25
N HIS A 115 -2.85 -19.21 7.93
CA HIS A 115 -2.73 -19.76 6.58
C HIS A 115 -2.12 -21.15 6.59
N GLY A 116 -2.46 -21.92 5.56
CA GLY A 116 -1.80 -23.20 5.27
C GLY A 116 -0.50 -23.00 4.51
N PRO A 117 0.24 -24.09 4.22
CA PRO A 117 1.48 -24.05 3.45
C PRO A 117 1.31 -23.39 2.07
N ASP A 118 0.21 -23.68 1.38
CA ASP A 118 -0.08 -23.16 0.03
C ASP A 118 -0.61 -21.70 0.04
N GLY A 119 -0.98 -21.20 1.23
CA GLY A 119 -1.63 -19.89 1.44
C GLY A 119 -0.68 -18.76 1.84
N LEU A 120 0.64 -18.98 1.86
CA LEU A 120 1.60 -18.02 2.39
C LEU A 120 1.53 -16.65 1.68
N ASP A 121 1.47 -16.64 0.34
CA ASP A 121 1.45 -15.39 -0.43
C ASP A 121 0.15 -14.61 -0.22
N GLN A 122 -0.96 -15.34 -0.10
CA GLN A 122 -2.29 -14.82 0.19
C GLN A 122 -2.33 -14.20 1.58
N ALA A 123 -1.67 -14.85 2.54
CA ALA A 123 -1.54 -14.36 3.91
C ALA A 123 -0.68 -13.11 3.97
N LEU A 124 0.48 -13.09 3.30
CA LEU A 124 1.34 -11.91 3.18
C LEU A 124 0.60 -10.73 2.55
N LEU A 125 -0.12 -10.97 1.46
CA LEU A 125 -0.92 -9.94 0.80
C LEU A 125 -2.01 -9.41 1.72
N THR A 126 -2.72 -10.29 2.43
CA THR A 126 -3.81 -9.90 3.34
C THR A 126 -3.28 -9.15 4.57
N ALA A 127 -2.21 -9.64 5.18
CA ALA A 127 -1.56 -9.01 6.33
C ALA A 127 -1.03 -7.61 5.99
N SER A 128 -0.53 -7.39 4.77
CA SER A 128 -0.08 -6.06 4.33
C SER A 128 -1.18 -4.98 4.33
N GLN A 129 -2.46 -5.37 4.41
CA GLN A 129 -3.59 -4.44 4.49
C GLN A 129 -3.87 -3.95 5.91
N ILE A 130 -3.28 -4.58 6.93
CA ILE A 130 -3.53 -4.29 8.35
C ILE A 130 -2.17 -4.01 9.03
N PRO A 131 -1.86 -2.74 9.36
CA PRO A 131 -0.61 -2.39 10.03
C PRO A 131 -0.44 -3.15 11.36
N GLY A 132 0.71 -3.81 11.53
CA GLY A 132 1.00 -4.62 12.71
C GLY A 132 0.43 -6.05 12.68
N ALA A 133 -0.16 -6.48 11.57
CA ALA A 133 -0.58 -7.87 11.41
C ALA A 133 0.62 -8.83 11.41
N LYS A 134 0.41 -10.03 11.96
CA LYS A 134 1.36 -11.14 11.95
C LYS A 134 0.79 -12.33 11.20
N LEU A 135 1.65 -13.23 10.77
CA LEU A 135 1.25 -14.49 10.16
C LEU A 135 1.29 -15.61 11.18
N PHE A 136 0.37 -16.57 11.03
CA PHE A 136 0.38 -17.82 11.77
C PHE A 136 0.20 -18.97 10.79
N ALA A 137 1.22 -19.81 10.66
CA ALA A 137 1.16 -21.00 9.82
C ALA A 137 0.41 -22.11 10.57
N ASP A 138 -0.64 -22.64 9.95
CA ASP A 138 -1.34 -23.83 10.44
C ASP A 138 -1.32 -24.95 9.40
N SER A 139 -2.00 -26.05 9.71
CA SER A 139 -2.01 -27.26 8.90
C SER A 139 -3.17 -27.34 7.90
N ARG A 140 -3.90 -26.24 7.65
CA ARG A 140 -5.00 -26.24 6.66
C ARG A 140 -4.48 -26.52 5.25
N LYS A 141 -5.37 -26.99 4.38
CA LYS A 141 -5.10 -27.16 2.95
C LYS A 141 -5.70 -26.00 2.16
N GLY A 142 -5.10 -25.73 1.00
CA GLY A 142 -5.57 -24.67 0.09
C GLY A 142 -5.06 -23.27 0.46
N THR A 143 -5.61 -22.28 -0.22
CA THR A 143 -5.11 -20.90 -0.25
C THR A 143 -5.97 -19.91 0.54
N SER A 144 -7.01 -20.40 1.24
CA SER A 144 -7.85 -19.57 2.09
C SER A 144 -7.10 -19.12 3.34
N VAL A 145 -7.43 -17.91 3.79
CA VAL A 145 -6.79 -17.30 4.97
C VAL A 145 -7.84 -16.80 5.94
N ASP A 146 -7.56 -16.91 7.24
CA ASP A 146 -8.42 -16.33 8.28
C ASP A 146 -7.70 -15.16 8.93
N VAL A 147 -8.33 -13.99 8.90
CA VAL A 147 -7.86 -12.78 9.56
C VAL A 147 -8.52 -12.71 10.93
N VAL A 148 -7.75 -13.00 11.97
CA VAL A 148 -8.18 -12.84 13.36
C VAL A 148 -7.80 -11.44 13.82
N VAL A 149 -8.78 -10.55 13.93
CA VAL A 149 -8.56 -9.16 14.31
C VAL A 149 -8.39 -9.07 15.83
N GLY A 150 -7.26 -8.52 16.28
CA GLY A 150 -6.87 -8.52 17.69
C GLY A 150 -6.99 -7.18 18.40
N LEU A 151 -6.65 -7.16 19.67
CA LEU A 151 -6.87 -6.04 20.59
C LEU A 151 -6.18 -4.74 20.16
N ALA A 152 -5.00 -4.83 19.54
CA ALA A 152 -4.29 -3.65 19.05
C ALA A 152 -4.83 -3.11 17.72
N TYR A 153 -5.89 -3.69 17.16
CA TYR A 153 -6.47 -3.21 15.90
C TYR A 153 -6.97 -1.76 16.02
N LYS A 154 -6.48 -0.91 15.11
CA LYS A 154 -6.92 0.47 14.96
C LYS A 154 -7.63 0.65 13.63
N ASP A 155 -6.89 0.47 12.54
CA ASP A 155 -7.37 0.72 11.18
C ASP A 155 -6.67 -0.18 10.15
N MET A 156 -7.20 -0.18 8.92
CA MET A 156 -6.53 -0.73 7.74
C MET A 156 -5.68 0.33 7.04
N VAL A 157 -4.71 -0.11 6.23
CA VAL A 157 -3.95 0.77 5.31
C VAL A 157 -4.92 1.51 4.40
N ALA A 158 -4.85 2.84 4.30
CA ALA A 158 -5.74 3.62 3.45
C ALA A 158 -5.82 3.08 2.01
N ILE A 159 -7.03 3.09 1.43
CA ILE A 159 -7.21 2.66 0.04
C ILE A 159 -6.44 3.65 -0.85
N PRO A 160 -5.56 3.18 -1.74
CA PRO A 160 -4.90 4.06 -2.70
C PRO A 160 -5.94 4.88 -3.48
N PRO A 161 -5.69 6.18 -3.72
CA PRO A 161 -6.62 6.99 -4.49
C PRO A 161 -6.84 6.36 -5.86
N ARG A 162 -8.09 6.39 -6.33
CA ARG A 162 -8.41 5.95 -7.69
C ARG A 162 -7.66 6.85 -8.68
N LEU A 163 -7.08 6.24 -9.71
CA LEU A 163 -6.47 6.99 -10.78
C LEU A 163 -7.52 7.85 -11.47
N LYS A 164 -7.14 9.09 -11.81
CA LYS A 164 -7.98 9.94 -12.65
C LYS A 164 -8.13 9.24 -14.02
N PRO A 165 -9.35 9.06 -14.53
CA PRO A 165 -9.55 8.48 -15.85
C PRO A 165 -8.98 9.42 -16.91
N ILE A 166 -8.67 8.85 -18.05
CA ILE A 166 -8.37 9.60 -19.28
C ILE A 166 -9.57 9.46 -20.22
N PRO A 167 -9.82 10.42 -21.13
CA PRO A 167 -10.97 10.39 -22.03
C PRO A 167 -11.18 9.03 -22.74
N SER A 168 -10.11 8.36 -23.18
CA SER A 168 -10.18 7.06 -23.86
C SER A 168 -10.67 5.89 -23.00
N GLU A 169 -10.88 6.08 -21.70
CA GLU A 169 -11.48 5.11 -20.80
C GLU A 169 -12.91 5.44 -20.40
N VAL A 170 -13.36 6.67 -20.69
CA VAL A 170 -14.67 7.15 -20.31
C VAL A 170 -15.67 6.79 -21.40
N LYS A 171 -16.67 6.00 -21.01
CA LYS A 171 -17.80 5.62 -21.86
C LYS A 171 -18.95 6.58 -21.64
N VAL A 172 -19.46 7.19 -22.71
CA VAL A 172 -20.50 8.21 -22.64
C VAL A 172 -21.65 7.84 -23.58
N ASN A 173 -22.88 7.88 -23.06
CA ASN A 173 -24.09 7.97 -23.85
C ASN A 173 -24.44 9.45 -24.01
N VAL A 174 -24.84 9.89 -25.20
CA VAL A 174 -25.19 11.29 -25.46
C VAL A 174 -26.68 11.38 -25.76
N TYR A 175 -27.41 12.11 -24.92
CA TYR A 175 -28.85 12.22 -24.99
C TYR A 175 -29.30 13.65 -25.29
N ASN A 176 -30.22 13.77 -26.26
CA ASN A 176 -30.87 15.04 -26.58
C ASN A 176 -32.18 15.18 -25.79
N THR A 177 -32.37 16.33 -25.13
CA THR A 177 -33.66 16.73 -24.52
C THR A 177 -34.23 18.00 -25.13
N THR A 178 -33.60 18.49 -26.20
CA THR A 178 -33.93 19.74 -26.86
C THR A 178 -34.78 19.53 -28.11
N TYR A 179 -35.33 20.63 -28.64
CA TYR A 179 -36.02 20.64 -29.93
C TYR A 179 -35.06 20.63 -31.14
N LYS A 180 -33.74 20.71 -30.91
CA LYS A 180 -32.74 20.77 -31.98
C LYS A 180 -32.44 19.37 -32.50
N THR A 181 -32.95 19.03 -33.68
CA THR A 181 -32.66 17.77 -34.36
C THR A 181 -31.15 17.61 -34.60
N GLY A 182 -30.62 16.41 -34.33
CA GLY A 182 -29.21 16.07 -34.58
C GLY A 182 -28.22 16.61 -33.55
N LEU A 183 -28.64 17.41 -32.57
CA LEU A 183 -27.73 18.00 -31.58
C LEU A 183 -26.88 16.96 -30.82
N ALA A 184 -27.50 15.87 -30.36
CA ALA A 184 -26.76 14.81 -29.68
C ALA A 184 -25.67 14.17 -30.56
N LYS A 185 -25.91 14.05 -31.87
CA LYS A 185 -24.90 13.52 -32.79
C LYS A 185 -23.72 14.48 -32.92
N VAL A 186 -23.97 15.78 -33.09
CA VAL A 186 -22.91 16.80 -33.15
C VAL A 186 -22.06 16.77 -31.88
N VAL A 187 -22.69 16.79 -30.71
CA VAL A 187 -21.98 16.75 -29.42
C VAL A 187 -21.24 15.42 -29.24
N ALA A 188 -21.82 14.30 -29.68
CA ALA A 188 -21.16 13.00 -29.66
C ALA A 188 -19.89 12.98 -30.51
N ASP A 189 -19.95 13.51 -31.74
CA ASP A 189 -18.81 13.60 -32.64
C ASP A 189 -17.71 14.51 -32.03
N ASP A 190 -18.10 15.63 -31.41
CA ASP A 190 -17.17 16.54 -30.73
C ASP A 190 -16.45 15.89 -29.53
N ILE A 191 -17.16 15.16 -28.67
CA ILE A 191 -16.53 14.47 -27.52
C ILE A 191 -15.72 13.26 -27.98
N ALA A 192 -16.15 12.56 -29.03
CA ALA A 192 -15.37 11.47 -29.64
C ALA A 192 -14.05 12.00 -30.20
N GLY A 193 -14.05 13.17 -30.84
CA GLY A 193 -12.85 13.87 -31.30
C GLY A 193 -11.89 14.25 -30.16
N ARG A 194 -12.39 14.36 -28.92
CA ARG A 194 -11.59 14.58 -27.70
C ARG A 194 -11.13 13.30 -27.03
N GLY A 195 -11.39 12.15 -27.67
CA GLY A 195 -10.96 10.83 -27.22
C GLY A 195 -11.93 10.11 -26.29
N PHE A 196 -13.11 10.67 -26.01
CA PHE A 196 -14.15 9.95 -25.25
C PHE A 196 -14.73 8.80 -26.06
N LYS A 197 -15.13 7.72 -25.39
CA LYS A 197 -15.78 6.58 -26.05
C LYS A 197 -17.29 6.76 -26.04
N VAL A 198 -17.86 7.23 -27.16
CA VAL A 198 -19.30 7.30 -27.33
C VAL A 198 -19.87 5.89 -27.50
N LYS A 199 -20.85 5.53 -26.66
CA LYS A 199 -21.51 4.23 -26.68
C LYS A 199 -22.87 4.28 -27.36
N ASP A 200 -23.65 5.32 -27.07
CA ASP A 200 -25.01 5.48 -27.55
C ASP A 200 -25.31 6.97 -27.83
N VAL A 201 -26.15 7.23 -28.82
CA VAL A 201 -26.60 8.57 -29.21
C VAL A 201 -28.10 8.51 -29.50
N SER A 202 -28.90 9.14 -28.65
CA SER A 202 -30.36 9.04 -28.75
C SER A 202 -31.06 10.24 -28.11
N ASN A 203 -32.39 10.21 -28.06
CA ASN A 203 -33.15 11.08 -27.16
C ASN A 203 -33.10 10.51 -25.73
N ASP A 204 -33.26 11.38 -24.73
CA ASP A 204 -33.22 10.95 -23.33
C ASP A 204 -34.32 9.90 -23.03
N PRO A 205 -33.96 8.69 -22.57
CA PRO A 205 -34.94 7.66 -22.25
C PRO A 205 -35.86 8.06 -21.09
N GLN A 206 -35.42 8.96 -20.21
CA GLN A 206 -36.26 9.47 -19.12
C GLN A 206 -37.29 10.51 -19.60
N ARG A 207 -37.23 10.93 -20.88
CA ARG A 207 -38.13 11.92 -21.49
C ARG A 207 -38.24 13.20 -20.67
N THR A 208 -37.13 13.61 -20.05
CA THR A 208 -37.07 14.86 -19.29
C THR A 208 -36.72 16.02 -20.22
N MET A 209 -37.22 17.22 -19.92
CA MET A 209 -36.78 18.44 -20.58
C MET A 209 -35.75 19.14 -19.70
N GLN A 210 -34.52 19.30 -20.20
CA GLN A 210 -33.47 20.01 -19.46
C GLN A 210 -33.36 21.45 -19.94
N LEU A 211 -33.63 22.40 -19.03
CA LEU A 211 -33.54 23.83 -19.34
C LEU A 211 -32.11 24.38 -19.26
N GLY A 212 -31.25 23.76 -18.46
CA GLY A 212 -29.84 24.13 -18.32
C GLY A 212 -28.97 23.74 -19.51
N THR A 213 -27.65 23.87 -19.35
CA THR A 213 -26.67 23.52 -20.40
C THR A 213 -26.62 22.01 -20.64
N ALA A 214 -26.35 21.25 -19.59
CA ALA A 214 -26.35 19.78 -19.64
C ALA A 214 -26.45 19.19 -18.24
N VAL A 215 -26.87 17.94 -18.15
CA VAL A 215 -26.80 17.11 -16.95
C VAL A 215 -25.95 15.88 -17.27
N ILE A 216 -24.94 15.61 -16.46
CA ILE A 216 -24.13 14.40 -16.53
C ILE A 216 -24.63 13.45 -15.43
N ARG A 217 -25.31 12.38 -15.83
CA ARG A 217 -25.77 11.33 -14.91
C ARG A 217 -24.71 10.24 -14.78
N TYR A 218 -24.41 9.82 -13.56
CA TYR A 218 -23.31 8.89 -13.28
C TYR A 218 -23.54 8.05 -12.02
N GLY A 219 -22.95 6.85 -12.00
CA GLY A 219 -22.91 5.98 -10.82
C GLY A 219 -21.67 6.21 -9.97
N GLU A 220 -21.58 5.51 -8.84
CA GLU A 220 -20.42 5.64 -7.93
C GLU A 220 -19.07 5.35 -8.59
N GLN A 221 -19.01 4.41 -9.54
CA GLN A 221 -17.78 4.09 -10.27
C GLN A 221 -17.42 5.15 -11.32
N GLY A 222 -18.38 5.96 -11.76
CA GLY A 222 -18.23 6.96 -12.82
C GLY A 222 -17.95 8.38 -12.33
N ASP A 223 -17.91 8.65 -11.03
CA ASP A 223 -17.77 10.00 -10.46
C ASP A 223 -16.53 10.78 -10.94
N LEU A 224 -15.36 10.13 -11.01
CA LEU A 224 -14.15 10.75 -11.53
C LEU A 224 -14.23 11.00 -13.05
N ALA A 225 -14.93 10.13 -13.78
CA ALA A 225 -15.15 10.28 -15.20
C ALA A 225 -16.16 11.41 -15.49
N ALA A 226 -17.18 11.55 -14.65
CA ALA A 226 -18.16 12.62 -14.71
C ALA A 226 -17.51 13.98 -14.42
N ALA A 227 -16.62 14.04 -13.41
CA ALA A 227 -15.84 15.23 -13.11
C ALA A 227 -14.93 15.64 -14.28
N LEU A 228 -14.30 14.66 -14.94
CA LEU A 228 -13.52 14.89 -16.16
C LEU A 228 -14.40 15.45 -17.28
N LEU A 229 -15.53 14.79 -17.60
CA LEU A 229 -16.43 15.22 -18.66
C LEU A 229 -17.01 16.62 -18.41
N LYS A 230 -17.34 16.94 -17.17
CA LYS A 230 -17.80 18.29 -16.77
C LYS A 230 -16.78 19.38 -17.15
N GLY A 231 -15.48 19.08 -17.08
CA GLY A 231 -14.43 20.03 -17.52
C GLY A 231 -14.52 20.42 -18.99
N HIS A 232 -15.15 19.59 -19.83
CA HIS A 232 -15.38 19.87 -21.25
C HIS A 232 -16.75 20.50 -21.55
N VAL A 233 -17.67 20.50 -20.57
CA VAL A 233 -19.05 21.00 -20.73
C VAL A 233 -19.32 22.04 -19.65
N PRO A 234 -18.95 23.32 -19.88
CA PRO A 234 -19.10 24.36 -18.87
C PRO A 234 -20.59 24.56 -18.54
N GLY A 235 -20.92 24.67 -17.26
CA GLY A 235 -22.32 24.76 -16.81
C GLY A 235 -23.06 23.42 -16.70
N ALA A 236 -22.42 22.28 -17.01
CA ALA A 236 -23.02 20.98 -16.77
C ALA A 236 -23.18 20.68 -15.27
N GLN A 237 -24.34 20.14 -14.91
CA GLN A 237 -24.62 19.67 -13.55
C GLN A 237 -24.29 18.18 -13.43
N LEU A 238 -23.76 17.77 -12.27
CA LEU A 238 -23.48 16.38 -11.97
C LEU A 238 -24.64 15.81 -11.15
N VAL A 239 -25.24 14.71 -11.63
CA VAL A 239 -26.31 14.00 -10.92
C VAL A 239 -25.88 12.56 -10.70
N LYS A 240 -25.69 12.17 -9.44
CA LYS A 240 -25.41 10.78 -9.09
C LYS A 240 -26.71 9.98 -9.14
N ASP A 241 -26.70 8.83 -9.80
CA ASP A 241 -27.77 7.84 -9.75
C ASP A 241 -27.26 6.49 -9.21
N ASP A 242 -28.16 5.51 -9.15
CA ASP A 242 -27.90 4.21 -8.53
C ASP A 242 -27.24 3.19 -9.48
N ARG A 243 -26.77 3.62 -10.67
CA ARG A 243 -26.09 2.69 -11.59
C ARG A 243 -24.79 2.17 -10.98
N LEU A 244 -24.49 0.90 -11.22
CA LEU A 244 -23.30 0.23 -10.68
C LEU A 244 -22.09 0.32 -11.61
N ASP A 245 -22.30 0.67 -12.88
CA ASP A 245 -21.24 0.80 -13.87
C ASP A 245 -20.60 2.20 -13.87
N ALA A 246 -19.55 2.36 -14.67
CA ALA A 246 -18.85 3.63 -14.84
C ALA A 246 -19.31 4.40 -16.10
N THR A 247 -20.44 4.01 -16.71
CA THR A 247 -20.97 4.65 -17.91
C THR A 247 -21.60 5.99 -17.53
N LEU A 248 -21.35 7.03 -18.33
CA LEU A 248 -21.93 8.36 -18.14
C LEU A 248 -23.05 8.61 -19.13
N ASP A 249 -24.08 9.34 -18.73
CA ASP A 249 -25.04 9.91 -19.66
C ASP A 249 -24.85 11.43 -19.71
N LEU A 250 -24.48 11.95 -20.87
CA LEU A 250 -24.46 13.38 -21.16
C LEU A 250 -25.81 13.80 -21.74
N VAL A 251 -26.64 14.39 -20.89
CA VAL A 251 -27.99 14.83 -21.25
C VAL A 251 -27.94 16.32 -21.60
N ILE A 252 -28.07 16.64 -22.88
CA ILE A 252 -27.94 17.99 -23.42
C ILE A 252 -29.25 18.75 -23.21
N GLY A 253 -29.15 19.93 -22.62
CA GLY A 253 -30.29 20.81 -22.36
C GLY A 253 -30.38 22.00 -23.33
N ASN A 254 -31.49 22.74 -23.23
CA ASN A 254 -31.84 23.81 -24.16
C ASN A 254 -30.87 25.00 -24.12
N ALA A 255 -30.20 25.24 -22.99
CA ALA A 255 -29.17 26.28 -22.87
C ALA A 255 -27.79 25.84 -23.38
N TYR A 256 -27.68 24.65 -24.00
CA TYR A 256 -26.43 24.21 -24.62
C TYR A 256 -26.08 25.06 -25.83
N THR A 257 -24.84 25.56 -25.83
CA THR A 257 -24.25 26.36 -26.91
C THR A 257 -23.09 25.63 -27.56
N ALA A 258 -22.04 25.31 -26.79
CA ALA A 258 -20.85 24.62 -27.26
C ALA A 258 -20.09 23.94 -26.11
N LEU A 259 -19.18 23.04 -26.47
CA LEU A 259 -18.14 22.53 -25.56
C LEU A 259 -17.07 23.60 -25.31
N THR A 260 -16.28 23.41 -24.25
CA THR A 260 -15.06 24.19 -24.02
C THR A 260 -14.16 24.16 -25.27
N PRO A 261 -13.63 25.30 -25.74
CA PRO A 261 -12.72 25.35 -26.88
C PRO A 261 -11.56 24.35 -26.72
N THR A 262 -11.18 23.65 -27.78
CA THR A 262 -10.15 22.60 -27.70
C THR A 262 -8.79 23.15 -27.24
N SER A 263 -8.50 24.42 -27.51
CA SER A 263 -7.30 25.13 -27.04
C SER A 263 -7.24 25.32 -25.52
N GLU A 264 -8.38 25.31 -24.84
CA GLU A 264 -8.49 25.47 -23.39
C GLU A 264 -8.51 24.13 -22.65
N VAL A 265 -8.58 23.03 -23.40
CA VAL A 265 -8.57 21.68 -22.83
C VAL A 265 -7.12 21.23 -22.64
N PRO A 266 -6.71 20.85 -21.41
CA PRO A 266 -5.39 20.31 -21.17
C PRO A 266 -5.13 19.07 -22.04
N PRO A 267 -3.91 18.88 -22.57
CA PRO A 267 -3.58 17.69 -23.36
C PRO A 267 -3.82 16.41 -22.56
N LEU A 268 -4.19 15.33 -23.27
CA LEU A 268 -4.50 14.05 -22.66
C LEU A 268 -3.28 13.57 -21.85
N PRO A 269 -3.42 13.36 -20.52
CA PRO A 269 -2.30 12.85 -19.75
C PRO A 269 -2.00 11.41 -20.16
N ALA A 270 -0.71 11.08 -20.29
CA ALA A 270 -0.30 9.69 -20.50
C ALA A 270 -0.69 8.85 -19.29
N ARG A 271 -1.20 7.64 -19.52
CA ARG A 271 -1.49 6.69 -18.45
C ARG A 271 -0.18 6.19 -17.83
N PRO A 272 0.05 6.40 -16.52
CA PRO A 272 1.19 5.78 -15.86
C PRO A 272 1.03 4.26 -15.87
N LYS A 273 2.10 3.53 -16.15
CA LYS A 273 2.12 2.07 -16.00
C LYS A 273 1.98 1.75 -14.51
N GLN A 274 0.95 0.98 -14.14
CA GLN A 274 0.79 0.57 -12.76
C GLN A 274 1.86 -0.48 -12.40
N PRO A 275 2.49 -0.37 -11.22
CA PRO A 275 3.38 -1.42 -10.75
C PRO A 275 2.56 -2.69 -10.46
N THR A 276 3.12 -3.84 -10.85
CA THR A 276 2.54 -5.13 -10.46
C THR A 276 2.69 -5.29 -8.94
N PRO A 277 1.62 -5.59 -8.20
CA PRO A 277 1.74 -5.83 -6.76
C PRO A 277 2.62 -7.06 -6.51
N THR A 278 3.45 -6.98 -5.47
CA THR A 278 4.35 -8.05 -5.05
C THR A 278 4.19 -8.34 -3.56
N VAL A 279 4.62 -9.54 -3.14
CA VAL A 279 4.77 -9.92 -1.74
C VAL A 279 6.19 -10.41 -1.50
N ALA A 280 6.71 -10.17 -0.32
CA ALA A 280 8.05 -10.57 0.09
C ALA A 280 7.95 -11.78 1.02
N ARG A 281 8.39 -12.94 0.56
CA ARG A 281 8.44 -14.16 1.38
C ARG A 281 9.62 -14.05 2.35
N PRO A 282 9.40 -14.27 3.66
CA PRO A 282 10.50 -14.26 4.63
C PRO A 282 11.47 -15.41 4.34
N CYS A 283 12.73 -15.24 4.73
CA CYS A 283 13.65 -16.37 4.68
C CYS A 283 13.22 -17.42 5.70
N THR A 284 13.19 -18.68 5.25
CA THR A 284 13.02 -19.87 6.09
C THR A 284 14.33 -20.26 6.74
#